data_AF-A0A3M1F2P7-F1
#
_entry.id   AF-A0A3M1F2P7-F1
#
_cell.length_a   1.000
_cell.length_b   1.000
_cell.length_c   1.000
_cell.angle_alpha   90.00
_cell.angle_beta   90.00
_cell.angle_gamma   90.00
#
_symmetry.space_group_name_H-M   'P 1'
#
loop_
_entity.id
_entity.type
_entity.pdbx_description
1 polymer ?
#
loop_
_entity_poly.entity_id
_entity_poly.type
_entity_poly.pdbx_seq_one_letter_code
_entity_poly.pdbx_strand_id
1 'polypeptide(L)'
;MASRSPLIERAAEAILRCRCAVALTGAGISVESGIPDFRSASGLWQRFDPLEYGTIEAFQRDPRKVWRMVAELHTIVSAASPNPAHRALAELEAAG
;
A
#
# COMPACT_ATOMS: atom_id res chain seq x y z
N MET A 1 -14.13 26.50 -2.80
CA MET A 1 -12.90 25.70 -2.57
C MET A 1 -12.77 25.48 -1.08
N ALA A 2 -12.79 24.24 -0.60
CA ALA A 2 -12.63 23.98 0.83
C ALA A 2 -11.25 24.48 1.29
N SER A 3 -11.21 25.24 2.39
CA SER A 3 -9.96 25.66 3.03
C SER A 3 -9.12 24.42 3.35
N ARG A 4 -7.83 24.42 3.00
CA ARG A 4 -6.93 23.30 3.34
C ARG A 4 -6.81 23.20 4.85
N SER A 5 -6.69 21.97 5.36
CA SER A 5 -6.53 21.72 6.80
C SER A 5 -5.23 22.37 7.30
N PRO A 6 -5.26 23.10 8.43
CA PRO A 6 -4.05 23.66 9.04
C PRO A 6 -2.96 22.62 9.32
N LEU A 7 -3.33 21.35 9.51
CA LEU A 7 -2.38 20.26 9.69
C LEU A 7 -1.64 19.90 8.39
N ILE A 8 -2.32 19.98 7.24
CA ILE A 8 -1.71 19.71 5.94
C ILE A 8 -0.70 20.80 5.60
N GLU A 9 -1.03 22.05 5.87
CA GLU A 9 -0.13 23.19 5.63
C GLU A 9 1.14 23.08 6.50
N ARG A 10 0.97 22.76 7.79
CA ARG A 10 2.10 22.53 8.70
C ARG A 10 2.98 21.35 8.27
N ALA A 11 2.38 20.26 7.80
CA ALA A 11 3.13 19.12 7.29
C ALA A 11 3.94 19.49 6.04
N ALA A 12 3.33 20.21 5.09
CA ALA A 12 4.03 20.69 3.90
C ALA A 12 5.21 21.61 4.25
N GLU A 13 5.02 22.53 5.18
CA GLU A 13 6.09 23.41 5.66
C GLU A 13 7.24 22.63 6.31
N ALA A 14 6.93 21.61 7.13
CA ALA A 14 7.93 20.75 7.75
C ALA A 14 8.75 19.97 6.71
N ILE A 15 8.09 19.45 5.66
CA ILE A 15 8.75 18.76 4.54
C ILE A 15 9.67 19.73 3.80
N LEU A 16 9.21 20.93 3.44
CA LEU A 16 10.01 21.92 2.71
C LEU A 16 11.25 22.41 3.47
N ARG A 17 11.24 22.35 4.80
CA ARG A 17 12.35 22.80 5.66
C ARG A 17 13.31 21.68 6.05
N CYS A 18 12.94 20.42 5.84
CA CYS A 18 13.79 19.30 6.22
C CYS A 18 14.91 19.10 5.19
N ARG A 19 16.02 18.48 5.63
CA ARG A 19 17.13 18.10 4.73
C ARG A 19 17.02 16.65 4.27
N CYS A 20 16.15 15.87 4.90
CA CYS A 20 15.97 14.46 4.66
C CYS A 20 14.55 14.11 5.11
N ALA A 21 13.69 13.82 4.13
CA ALA A 21 12.35 13.30 4.36
C ALA A 21 12.35 11.78 4.17
N VAL A 22 11.55 11.07 4.96
CA VAL A 22 11.31 9.64 4.79
C VAL A 22 9.81 9.40 4.80
N ALA A 23 9.31 8.69 3.78
CA ALA A 23 7.93 8.24 3.72
C ALA A 23 7.83 6.78 4.16
N LEU A 24 7.10 6.52 5.24
CA LEU A 24 6.71 5.17 5.64
C LEU A 24 5.32 4.88 5.07
N THR A 25 5.24 3.96 4.11
CA THR A 25 3.99 3.58 3.45
C THR A 25 3.56 2.18 3.87
N GLY A 26 2.27 1.89 3.67
CA GLY A 26 1.71 0.55 3.81
C GLY A 26 0.73 0.28 2.67
N ALA A 27 0.10 -0.90 2.66
CA ALA A 27 -0.79 -1.34 1.59
C ALA A 27 -1.93 -0.34 1.27
N GLY A 28 -2.35 0.47 2.26
CA GLY A 28 -3.35 1.52 2.08
C GLY A 28 -3.05 2.50 0.94
N ILE A 29 -1.77 2.80 0.66
CA ILE A 29 -1.39 3.68 -0.46
C ILE A 29 -1.81 3.11 -1.82
N SER A 30 -1.94 1.79 -1.93
CA SER A 30 -2.24 1.09 -3.18
C SER A 30 -3.71 0.70 -3.34
N VAL A 31 -4.56 0.97 -2.35
CA VAL A 31 -6.00 0.69 -2.42
C VAL A 31 -6.66 1.45 -3.57
N GLU A 32 -6.31 2.73 -3.76
CA GLU A 32 -6.80 3.53 -4.90
C GLU A 32 -6.24 3.07 -6.25
N SER A 33 -5.20 2.23 -6.26
CA SER A 33 -4.71 1.54 -7.47
C SER A 33 -5.45 0.23 -7.76
N GLY A 34 -6.48 -0.11 -6.97
CA GLY A 34 -7.22 -1.36 -7.08
C GLY A 34 -6.53 -2.56 -6.41
N ILE A 35 -5.40 -2.34 -5.71
CA ILE A 35 -4.70 -3.39 -4.97
C ILE A 35 -5.31 -3.45 -3.56
N PRO A 36 -6.02 -4.53 -3.19
CA PRO A 36 -6.59 -4.65 -1.86
C PRO A 36 -5.50 -4.63 -0.79
N ASP A 37 -5.78 -3.98 0.34
CA ASP A 37 -4.95 -4.14 1.52
C ASP A 37 -5.19 -5.52 2.18
N PHE A 38 -4.50 -5.79 3.29
CA PHE A 38 -4.67 -7.06 3.99
C PHE A 38 -5.83 -7.07 5.01
N ARG A 39 -6.11 -5.95 5.68
CA ARG A 39 -6.84 -5.93 6.97
C ARG A 39 -8.18 -5.20 6.98
N SER A 40 -8.45 -4.34 6.01
CA SER A 40 -9.70 -3.57 5.97
C SER A 40 -10.90 -4.45 5.67
N ALA A 41 -12.10 -3.86 5.71
CA ALA A 41 -13.34 -4.54 5.38
C ALA A 41 -13.39 -5.06 3.93
N SER A 42 -12.55 -4.53 3.04
CA SER A 42 -12.36 -5.02 1.66
C SER A 42 -11.00 -5.70 1.45
N GLY A 43 -10.28 -6.00 2.53
CA GLY A 43 -8.93 -6.56 2.48
C GLY A 43 -8.89 -8.06 2.21
N LEU A 44 -7.70 -8.57 1.86
CA LEU A 44 -7.46 -9.99 1.54
C LEU A 44 -7.93 -10.94 2.63
N TRP A 45 -7.79 -10.58 3.90
CA TRP A 45 -8.11 -11.46 5.03
C TRP A 45 -9.61 -11.69 5.24
N GLN A 46 -10.48 -10.95 4.56
CA GLN A 46 -11.90 -11.28 4.49
C GLN A 46 -12.18 -12.49 3.59
N ARG A 47 -11.23 -12.84 2.71
CA ARG A 47 -11.35 -13.92 1.72
C ARG A 47 -10.40 -15.09 1.99
N PHE A 48 -9.23 -14.80 2.57
CA PHE A 48 -8.19 -15.78 2.88
C PHE A 48 -7.90 -15.76 4.38
N ASP A 49 -8.06 -16.88 5.06
CA ASP A 49 -7.70 -16.95 6.48
C ASP A 49 -6.19 -16.70 6.65
N PRO A 50 -5.75 -15.66 7.38
CA PRO A 50 -4.34 -15.38 7.56
C PRO A 50 -3.57 -16.52 8.23
N LEU A 51 -4.22 -17.37 9.04
CA LEU A 51 -3.56 -18.56 9.63
C LEU A 51 -3.35 -19.69 8.63
N GLU A 52 -4.08 -19.68 7.51
CA GLU A 52 -3.95 -20.68 6.45
C GLU A 52 -3.12 -20.23 5.25
N TYR A 53 -2.88 -18.92 5.12
CA TYR A 53 -2.19 -18.33 3.96
C TYR A 53 -1.04 -17.39 4.30
N GLY A 54 -1.05 -16.78 5.49
CA GLY A 54 -0.15 -15.68 5.88
C GLY A 54 1.02 -16.08 6.78
N THR A 55 1.24 -17.38 7.03
CA THR A 55 2.32 -17.86 7.90
C THR A 55 3.33 -18.73 7.15
N ILE A 56 4.56 -18.77 7.64
CA ILE A 56 5.61 -19.61 7.06
C ILE A 56 5.28 -21.10 7.22
N GLU A 57 4.64 -21.48 8.33
CA GLU A 57 4.20 -22.84 8.59
C GLU A 57 3.12 -23.28 7.60
N ALA A 58 2.17 -22.39 7.28
CA ALA A 58 1.15 -22.66 6.27
C ALA A 58 1.76 -22.87 4.88
N PHE A 59 2.75 -22.05 4.51
CA PHE A 59 3.48 -22.19 3.25
C PHE A 59 4.29 -23.49 3.18
N GLN A 60 4.98 -23.88 4.26
CA GLN A 60 5.74 -25.13 4.31
C GLN A 60 4.83 -26.36 4.24
N ARG A 61 3.66 -26.29 4.88
CA ARG A 61 2.68 -27.39 4.89
C ARG A 61 2.02 -27.61 3.53
N ASP A 62 1.58 -26.54 2.87
CA ASP A 62 0.99 -26.61 1.53
C ASP A 62 1.35 -25.35 0.71
N PRO A 63 2.50 -25.36 0.00
CA PRO A 63 2.91 -24.22 -0.78
C PRO A 63 1.97 -23.96 -1.95
N ARG A 64 1.31 -24.99 -2.50
CA ARG A 64 0.38 -24.83 -3.63
C ARG A 64 -0.84 -24.02 -3.21
N LYS A 65 -1.37 -24.25 -2.00
CA LYS A 65 -2.47 -23.46 -1.43
C LYS A 65 -2.10 -21.99 -1.32
N VAL A 66 -0.96 -21.67 -0.72
CA VAL A 66 -0.50 -20.27 -0.57
C VAL A 66 -0.26 -19.62 -1.93
N TRP A 67 0.38 -20.34 -2.87
CA TRP A 67 0.63 -19.83 -4.21
C TRP A 67 -0.64 -19.49 -5.00
N ARG A 68 -1.80 -20.12 -4.74
CA ARG A 68 -3.07 -19.72 -5.37
C ARG A 68 -3.47 -18.30 -5.01
N MET A 69 -3.36 -17.93 -3.72
CA MET A 69 -3.61 -16.55 -3.27
C MET A 69 -2.60 -15.59 -3.90
N VAL A 70 -1.31 -15.95 -3.92
CA VAL A 70 -0.25 -15.12 -4.51
C VAL A 70 -0.48 -14.92 -6.02
N ALA A 71 -0.90 -15.94 -6.76
CA ALA A 71 -1.18 -15.85 -8.19
C ALA A 71 -2.38 -14.91 -8.49
N GLU A 72 -3.40 -14.95 -7.64
CA GLU A 72 -4.51 -14.01 -7.74
C GLU A 72 -4.05 -12.57 -7.50
N LEU A 73 -3.30 -12.34 -6.42
CA LEU A 73 -2.75 -11.03 -6.11
C LEU A 73 -1.81 -10.52 -7.23
N HIS A 74 -0.97 -11.40 -7.78
CA HIS A 74 -0.09 -11.08 -8.90
C HIS A 74 -0.87 -10.58 -10.12
N THR A 75 -2.02 -11.19 -10.43
CA THR A 75 -2.87 -10.78 -11.55
C THR A 75 -3.42 -9.37 -11.34
N ILE A 76 -3.87 -9.04 -10.12
CA ILE A 76 -4.35 -7.71 -9.74
C ILE A 76 -3.23 -6.68 -9.84
N VAL A 77 -2.07 -6.96 -9.23
CA VAL A 77 -0.92 -6.04 -9.20
C VAL A 77 -0.38 -5.79 -10.61
N SER A 78 -0.33 -6.81 -11.47
CA SER A 78 0.15 -6.68 -12.85
C SER A 78 -0.74 -5.80 -13.72
N ALA A 79 -2.02 -5.67 -13.38
CA ALA A 79 -2.96 -4.80 -14.09
C ALA A 79 -3.08 -3.40 -13.47
N ALA A 80 -2.52 -3.19 -12.28
CA ALA A 80 -2.61 -1.92 -11.57
C ALA A 80 -1.65 -0.88 -12.16
N SER A 81 -1.98 0.40 -11.92
CA SER A 81 -1.11 1.53 -12.27
C SER A 81 -0.88 2.41 -11.04
N PRO A 82 0.25 3.15 -10.97
CA PRO A 82 0.46 4.12 -9.91
C PRO A 82 -0.72 5.10 -9.82
N ASN A 83 -1.16 5.41 -8.61
CA ASN A 83 -2.17 6.44 -8.33
C ASN A 83 -1.50 7.79 -7.98
N PRO A 84 -2.28 8.86 -7.74
CA PRO A 84 -1.74 10.17 -7.38
C PRO A 84 -0.80 10.17 -6.18
N ALA A 85 -1.02 9.32 -5.17
CA ALA A 85 -0.15 9.26 -4.00
C ALA A 85 1.26 8.73 -4.36
N HIS A 86 1.35 7.68 -5.19
CA HIS A 86 2.64 7.17 -5.67
C HIS A 86 3.38 8.21 -6.52
N ARG A 87 2.65 8.88 -7.42
CA ARG A 87 3.24 9.95 -8.26
C ARG A 87 3.73 11.12 -7.42
N ALA A 88 2.95 11.57 -6.44
CA ALA A 88 3.34 12.65 -5.55
C ALA A 88 4.61 12.32 -4.75
N LEU A 89 4.75 11.09 -4.25
CA LEU A 89 6.00 10.67 -3.58
C LEU A 89 7.20 10.67 -4.55
N ALA A 90 7.01 10.20 -5.78
CA ALA A 90 8.06 10.23 -6.80
C ALA A 90 8.45 11.68 -7.20
N GLU A 91 7.46 12.57 -7.30
CA GLU A 91 7.69 14.00 -7.56
C GLU A 91 8.42 14.68 -6.41
N LEU A 92 8.09 14.34 -5.16
CA LEU A 92 8.81 14.85 -3.98
C LEU A 92 10.26 14.36 -3.95
N GLU A 93 10.51 13.07 -4.22
CA GLU A 93 11.88 12.54 -4.30
C GLU A 93 12.69 13.23 -5.41
N ALA A 94 12.08 13.49 -6.56
CA ALA A 94 12.73 14.21 -7.66
C ALA A 94 13.04 15.68 -7.32
N ALA A 95 12.33 16.27 -6.35
CA ALA A 95 12.53 17.65 -5.91
C ALA A 95 13.64 17.83 -4.85
N GLY A 96 14.06 16.75 -4.18
CA GLY A 96 15.14 16.72 -3.17
C GLY A 96 14.66 16.56 -1.73
#